data_AF-A0A1X7VPB6-F1
#
_entry.id   AF-A0A1X7VPB6-F1
#
_cell.length_a   1.000
_cell.length_b   1.000
_cell.length_c   1.000
_cell.angle_alpha   90.00
_cell.angle_beta   90.00
_cell.angle_gamma   90.00
#
_symmetry.space_group_name_H-M   'P 1'
#
loop_
_entity.id
_entity.type
_entity.pdbx_description
1 polymer ?
#
loop_
_entity_poly.entity_id
_entity_poly.type
_entity_poly.pdbx_seq_one_letter_code
_entity_poly.pdbx_strand_id
1 'polypeptide(L)'
;MSSQCTGVQTRVQEFAPNAMYAHCYAHVLNLVLVDSVRRVSLASKFFRLLEALYVFMSSSKIQVLFMKRQQQSNHHKQPLELQKLSDTRVCRYAAVNAI
;
A
#
# COMPACT_ATOMS: atom_id res chain seq x y z
N MET A 1 -1.25 14.12 9.67
CA MET A 1 -0.14 14.93 9.13
C MET A 1 0.41 15.77 10.26
N SER A 2 1.75 15.87 10.32
CA SER A 2 2.62 15.99 11.50
C SER A 2 2.68 14.70 12.34
N SER A 3 3.39 13.67 11.84
CA SER A 3 4.28 13.03 12.82
C SER A 3 5.21 14.14 13.31
N GLN A 4 5.68 14.10 14.55
CA GLN A 4 6.73 14.99 15.06
C GLN A 4 8.07 14.81 14.31
N CYS A 5 8.05 14.50 13.02
CA CYS A 5 9.20 14.49 12.15
C CYS A 5 9.36 15.92 11.61
N THR A 6 9.94 16.77 12.45
CA THR A 6 10.97 17.76 12.08
C THR A 6 12.14 17.10 11.35
N GLY A 7 11.86 16.23 10.37
CA GLY A 7 12.80 15.24 9.85
C GLY A 7 13.06 15.45 8.37
N VAL A 8 12.05 15.25 7.51
CA VAL A 8 12.26 15.37 6.06
C VAL A 8 12.47 16.83 5.66
N GLN A 9 11.60 17.73 6.09
CA GLN A 9 11.75 19.17 5.81
C GLN A 9 13.06 19.71 6.41
N THR A 10 13.35 19.39 7.66
CA THR A 10 14.57 19.83 8.34
C THR A 10 15.82 19.30 7.64
N ARG A 11 15.89 18.02 7.29
CA ARG A 11 17.00 17.48 6.48
C ARG A 11 17.11 18.17 5.13
N VAL A 12 16.00 18.40 4.43
CA VAL A 12 16.04 19.14 3.15
C VAL A 12 16.63 20.54 3.34
N GLN A 13 16.27 21.24 4.43
CA GLN A 13 16.79 22.56 4.75
C GLN A 13 18.26 22.53 5.22
N GLU A 14 18.72 21.48 5.90
CA GLU A 14 20.13 21.29 6.27
C GLU A 14 21.03 21.20 5.03
N PHE A 15 20.60 20.49 3.99
CA PHE A 15 21.36 20.36 2.74
C PHE A 15 21.13 21.52 1.75
N ALA A 16 19.94 22.11 1.76
CA ALA A 16 19.55 23.19 0.86
C ALA A 16 18.72 24.25 1.63
N PRO A 17 19.38 25.22 2.29
CA PRO A 17 18.70 26.18 3.19
C PRO A 17 17.62 27.04 2.50
N ASN A 18 17.79 27.27 1.20
CA ASN A 18 16.87 28.07 0.40
C ASN A 18 15.78 27.24 -0.31
N ALA A 19 15.77 25.91 -0.15
CA ALA A 19 14.78 25.06 -0.79
C ALA A 19 13.41 25.22 -0.13
N MET A 20 12.38 25.41 -0.97
CA MET A 20 11.00 25.38 -0.51
C MET A 20 10.52 23.94 -0.41
N TYR A 21 10.12 23.54 0.79
CA TYR A 21 9.52 22.24 1.05
C TYR A 21 8.00 22.32 0.92
N ALA A 22 7.42 21.53 0.03
CA ALA A 22 5.98 21.40 -0.13
C ALA A 22 5.56 19.92 -0.02
N HIS A 23 4.42 19.68 0.61
CA HIS A 23 3.85 18.34 0.69
C HIS A 23 3.25 17.93 -0.66
N CYS A 24 3.42 16.65 -1.03
CA CYS A 24 2.77 16.08 -2.19
C CYS A 24 1.26 15.94 -1.96
N TYR A 25 0.44 16.69 -2.68
CA TYR A 25 -1.03 16.63 -2.54
C TYR A 25 -1.61 15.23 -2.80
N ALA A 26 -1.03 14.45 -3.71
CA ALA A 26 -1.45 13.06 -3.92
C ALA A 26 -1.23 12.20 -2.67
N HIS A 27 -0.14 12.43 -1.93
CA HIS A 27 0.12 11.74 -0.67
C HIS A 27 -0.86 12.18 0.42
N VAL A 28 -1.10 13.49 0.54
CA VAL A 28 -2.09 14.04 1.49
C VAL A 28 -3.48 13.47 1.22
N LEU A 29 -3.90 13.44 -0.05
CA LEU A 29 -5.19 12.87 -0.45
C LEU A 29 -5.28 11.38 -0.07
N ASN A 30 -4.23 10.59 -0.35
CA ASN A 30 -4.20 9.18 0.01
C ASN A 30 -4.37 8.97 1.53
N LEU A 31 -3.71 9.78 2.36
CA LEU A 31 -3.86 9.71 3.81
C LEU A 31 -5.30 9.99 4.24
N VAL A 32 -5.91 11.04 3.70
CA VAL A 32 -7.32 11.38 3.98
C VAL A 32 -8.25 10.23 3.59
N LEU A 33 -8.05 9.63 2.42
CA LEU A 33 -8.84 8.49 1.94
C LEU A 33 -8.67 7.26 2.85
N VAL A 34 -7.43 6.90 3.17
CA VAL A 34 -7.11 5.76 4.04
C VAL A 34 -7.72 5.95 5.43
N ASP A 35 -7.57 7.14 6.02
CA ASP A 35 -8.12 7.45 7.35
C ASP A 35 -9.65 7.45 7.34
N SER A 36 -10.28 7.95 6.27
CA SER A 36 -11.73 7.92 6.09
C SER A 36 -12.25 6.48 6.01
N VAL A 37 -11.62 5.64 5.19
CA VAL A 37 -11.95 4.22 5.05
C VAL A 37 -11.76 3.47 6.37
N ARG A 38 -10.73 3.80 7.15
CA ARG A 38 -10.46 3.16 8.46
C ARG A 38 -11.60 3.41 9.47
N ARG A 39 -12.34 4.51 9.33
CA ARG A 39 -13.52 4.82 10.17
C ARG A 39 -14.77 4.04 9.78
N VAL A 40 -14.82 3.50 8.55
CA VAL A 40 -15.90 2.61 8.11
C VAL A 40 -15.56 1.19 8.58
N SER A 41 -16.28 0.68 9.58
CA SER A 41 -15.97 -0.58 10.25
C SER A 41 -15.86 -1.78 9.29
N LEU A 42 -16.79 -1.90 8.34
CA LEU A 42 -16.79 -2.97 7.34
C LEU A 42 -15.56 -2.90 6.43
N ALA A 43 -15.27 -1.72 5.87
CA ALA A 43 -14.12 -1.54 5.00
C ALA A 43 -12.79 -1.73 5.75
N SER A 44 -12.71 -1.24 6.98
CA SER A 44 -11.55 -1.45 7.87
C SER A 44 -11.30 -2.93 8.14
N LYS A 45 -12.35 -3.72 8.42
CA LYS A 45 -12.26 -5.18 8.57
C LYS A 45 -11.81 -5.86 7.28
N PHE A 46 -12.38 -5.47 6.14
CA PHE A 46 -11.98 -5.99 4.83
C PHE A 46 -10.49 -5.77 4.54
N PHE A 47 -9.98 -4.54 4.70
CA PHE A 47 -8.56 -4.26 4.45
C PHE A 47 -7.62 -4.92 5.46
N ARG A 48 -8.06 -5.13 6.71
CA ARG A 48 -7.30 -5.94 7.68
C ARG A 48 -7.21 -7.40 7.28
N LEU A 49 -8.31 -7.97 6.79
CA LEU A 49 -8.31 -9.33 6.25
C LEU A 49 -7.40 -9.45 5.02
N LEU A 50 -7.46 -8.47 4.13
CA LEU A 50 -6.61 -8.39 2.95
C LEU A 50 -5.11 -8.37 3.32
N GLU A 51 -4.73 -7.57 4.31
CA GLU A 51 -3.34 -7.53 4.80
C GLU A 51 -2.93 -8.87 5.46
N ALA A 52 -3.82 -9.49 6.24
CA ALA A 52 -3.56 -10.80 6.83
C ALA A 52 -3.35 -11.89 5.76
N LEU A 53 -4.15 -11.84 4.69
CA LEU A 53 -3.99 -12.72 3.53
C LEU A 53 -2.65 -12.49 2.83
N TYR A 54 -2.24 -11.23 2.64
CA TYR A 54 -0.92 -10.90 2.10
C TYR A 54 0.19 -11.51 2.96
N VAL A 55 0.16 -11.34 4.28
CA VAL A 55 1.17 -11.90 5.18
C VAL A 55 1.23 -13.43 5.05
N PHE A 56 0.10 -14.11 5.04
CA PHE A 56 0.03 -15.56 4.84
C PHE A 56 0.62 -16.00 3.49
N MET A 57 0.25 -15.31 2.41
CA MET A 57 0.63 -15.65 1.05
C MET A 57 2.06 -15.27 0.68
N SER A 58 2.63 -14.26 1.35
CA SER A 58 3.99 -13.76 1.13
C SER A 58 5.09 -14.75 1.55
N SER A 59 4.72 -15.87 2.20
CA SER A 59 5.67 -16.95 2.46
C SER A 59 6.12 -17.60 1.14
N SER A 60 7.42 -17.85 0.99
CA SER A 60 8.00 -18.28 -0.30
C SER A 60 7.36 -19.54 -0.87
N LYS A 61 6.91 -20.47 -0.01
CA LYS A 61 6.23 -21.71 -0.44
C LYS A 61 4.82 -21.42 -0.98
N ILE A 62 4.05 -20.59 -0.31
CA ILE A 62 2.67 -20.28 -0.69
C ILE A 62 2.64 -19.39 -1.93
N GLN A 63 3.54 -18.41 -2.03
CA GLN A 63 3.67 -17.56 -3.21
C GLN A 63 3.91 -18.39 -4.48
N VAL A 64 4.84 -19.35 -4.45
CA VAL A 64 5.13 -20.21 -5.61
C VAL A 64 3.90 -21.06 -6.00
N LEU A 65 3.20 -21.63 -5.01
CA LEU A 65 1.99 -22.42 -5.27
C LEU A 65 0.86 -21.56 -5.86
N PHE A 66 0.70 -20.33 -5.34
CA PHE A 66 -0.29 -19.38 -5.82
C PHE A 66 -0.04 -19.00 -7.29
N MET A 67 1.20 -18.68 -7.64
CA MET A 67 1.59 -18.37 -9.02
C MET A 67 1.35 -19.55 -9.98
N LYS A 68 1.75 -20.77 -9.58
CA LYS A 68 1.50 -21.97 -10.38
C LYS A 68 0.01 -22.22 -10.62
N ARG A 69 -0.81 -22.06 -9.58
CA ARG A 69 -2.27 -22.23 -9.69
C ARG A 69 -2.89 -21.18 -10.61
N GLN A 70 -2.49 -19.91 -10.51
CA GLN A 70 -2.97 -18.86 -11.41
C GLN A 70 -2.67 -19.16 -12.88
N GLN A 71 -1.46 -19.65 -13.18
CA GLN A 71 -1.06 -20.03 -14.54
C GLN A 71 -1.91 -21.20 -15.09
N GLN A 72 -2.19 -22.20 -14.25
CA GLN A 72 -3.03 -23.34 -14.63
C GLN A 72 -4.49 -22.96 -14.89
N SER A 73 -5.05 -22.05 -14.07
CA SER A 73 -6.45 -21.64 -14.20
C SER A 73 -6.68 -20.61 -15.31
N ASN A 74 -5.68 -19.80 -15.67
CA ASN A 74 -5.81 -18.73 -16.66
C ASN A 74 -4.58 -18.61 -17.58
N HIS A 75 -4.46 -19.52 -18.55
CA HIS A 75 -3.34 -19.55 -19.51
C HIS A 75 -3.13 -18.26 -20.32
N HIS A 76 -4.17 -17.41 -20.45
CA HIS A 76 -4.12 -16.16 -21.24
C HIS A 76 -3.90 -14.89 -20.40
N LYS A 77 -3.80 -14.98 -19.07
CA LYS A 77 -3.58 -13.82 -18.19
C LYS A 77 -2.30 -13.97 -17.40
N GLN A 78 -1.58 -12.86 -17.23
CA GLN A 78 -0.40 -12.84 -16.38
C GLN A 78 -0.81 -13.07 -14.91
N PRO A 79 -0.04 -13.88 -14.14
CA PRO A 79 -0.27 -14.06 -12.72
C PRO A 79 -0.18 -12.71 -11.98
N LEU A 80 -1.11 -12.47 -11.07
CA LEU A 80 -1.16 -11.28 -10.25
C LEU A 80 -0.56 -11.59 -8.87
N GLU A 81 0.40 -10.79 -8.42
CA GLU A 81 0.93 -10.89 -7.07
C GLU A 81 0.10 -10.05 -6.11
N LEU A 82 -0.23 -10.65 -4.96
CA LEU A 82 -0.90 -9.93 -3.88
C LEU A 82 0.07 -8.90 -3.29
N GLN A 83 -0.29 -7.63 -3.38
CA GLN A 83 0.56 -6.54 -2.90
C GLN A 83 0.29 -6.21 -1.43
N LYS A 84 1.36 -5.88 -0.69
CA LYS A 84 1.27 -5.33 0.66
C LYS A 84 0.46 -4.03 0.65
N LEU A 85 -0.45 -3.86 1.60
CA LEU A 85 -1.11 -2.57 1.78
C LEU A 85 -0.14 -1.55 2.36
N SER A 86 -0.18 -0.35 1.81
CA SER A 86 0.60 0.77 2.30
C SER A 86 -0.31 1.96 2.51
N ASP A 87 -0.10 2.66 3.62
CA ASP A 87 -0.77 3.94 3.91
C ASP A 87 -0.14 5.10 3.13
N THR A 88 1.01 4.88 2.48
CA THR A 88 1.77 5.92 1.77
C THR A 88 1.74 5.74 0.24
N ARG A 89 1.36 4.55 -0.27
CA ARG A 89 1.13 4.33 -1.70
C ARG A 89 -0.32 4.65 -2.07
N VAL A 90 -0.47 5.38 -3.18
CA VAL A 90 -1.71 6.06 -3.61
C VAL A 90 -2.85 5.11 -4.01
N CYS A 91 -2.57 3.85 -4.35
CA CYS A 91 -3.59 2.91 -4.84
C CYS A 91 -3.50 1.54 -4.17
N ARG A 92 -4.57 1.16 -3.45
CA ARG A 92 -4.80 -0.21 -2.95
C ARG A 92 -5.44 -1.14 -3.98
N TYR A 93 -5.74 -0.61 -5.17
CA TYR A 93 -6.39 -1.35 -6.26
C TYR A 93 -5.68 -2.64 -6.62
N ALA A 94 -4.34 -2.61 -6.76
CA ALA A 94 -3.58 -3.79 -7.14
C ALA A 94 -3.73 -4.95 -6.12
N ALA A 95 -3.80 -4.64 -4.83
CA ALA A 95 -4.03 -5.65 -3.79
C ALA A 95 -5.44 -6.24 -3.85
N VAL A 96 -6.45 -5.42 -4.18
CA VAL A 96 -7.84 -5.88 -4.34
C VAL A 96 -8.00 -6.68 -5.62
N ASN A 97 -7.40 -6.25 -6.72
CA ASN A 97 -7.50 -6.89 -8.04
C ASN A 97 -6.71 -8.21 -8.13
N ALA A 98 -5.83 -8.49 -7.18
CA ALA A 98 -5.06 -9.74 -7.12
C ALA A 98 -5.84 -10.91 -6.49
N ILE A 99 -7.03 -10.65 -5.93
CA ILE A 99 -7.97 -11.65 -5.39
C ILE A 99 -9.11 -11.84 -6.38
#